data_AF-A0A0F0DH56-F1
#
_entry.id   AF-A0A0F0DH56-F1
#
_cell.length_a   1.000
_cell.length_b   1.000
_cell.length_c   1.000
_cell.angle_alpha   90.00
_cell.angle_beta   90.00
_cell.angle_gamma   90.00
#
_symmetry.space_group_name_H-M   'P 1'
#
loop_
_entity.id
_entity.type
_entity.pdbx_description
1 polymer ?
#
loop_
_entity_poly.entity_id
_entity_poly.type
_entity_poly.pdbx_seq_one_letter_code
_entity_poly.pdbx_strand_id
1 'polypeptide(L)'
;MRLSELSRRATAVVDHVEDREPADPISQRLRELGFVTGEEVRVVAVGPFGGDPLVVQVGFTRFALRRQEAARVRVRAQSATQPAAVIAAPETAPPAKVREAA
;
A
#
# COMPACT_ATOMS: atom_id res chain seq x y z
N MET A 1 -4.34 0.73 13.72
CA MET A 1 -3.08 0.97 12.96
C MET A 1 -3.36 2.12 12.01
N ARG A 2 -2.39 2.96 11.64
CA ARG A 2 -2.61 4.04 10.66
C ARG A 2 -2.22 3.59 9.26
N LEU A 3 -2.85 4.20 8.24
CA LEU A 3 -2.50 3.95 6.85
C LEU A 3 -1.01 4.28 6.57
N SER A 4 -0.48 5.31 7.23
CA SER A 4 0.95 5.69 7.14
C SER A 4 1.92 4.65 7.73
N GLU A 5 1.44 3.68 8.51
CA GLU A 5 2.26 2.63 9.15
C GLU A 5 2.26 1.33 8.33
N LEU A 6 1.45 1.24 7.26
CA LEU A 6 1.38 0.05 6.43
C LEU A 6 2.64 -0.12 5.58
N SER A 7 3.05 -1.39 5.44
CA SER A 7 4.11 -1.77 4.51
C SER A 7 3.67 -1.59 3.06
N ARG A 8 4.65 -1.37 2.17
CA ARG A 8 4.42 -1.36 0.72
C ARG A 8 3.75 -2.67 0.32
N ARG A 9 2.74 -2.61 -0.56
CA ARG A 9 1.94 -3.76 -1.04
C ARG A 9 1.02 -4.41 0.01
N ALA A 10 0.89 -3.83 1.20
CA ALA A 10 -0.07 -4.30 2.19
C ALA A 10 -1.51 -3.88 1.84
N THR A 11 -2.47 -4.74 2.18
CA THR A 11 -3.91 -4.46 2.10
C THR A 11 -4.46 -4.26 3.51
N ALA A 12 -5.38 -3.31 3.66
CA ALA A 12 -6.06 -3.02 4.92
C ALA A 12 -7.48 -2.54 4.64
N VAL A 13 -8.33 -2.58 5.65
CA VAL A 13 -9.69 -2.03 5.60
C VAL A 13 -9.71 -0.73 6.38
N VAL A 14 -10.29 0.32 5.81
CA VAL A 14 -10.49 1.60 6.49
C VAL A 14 -11.46 1.41 7.66
N ASP A 15 -11.05 1.85 8.83
CA ASP A 15 -11.83 1.77 10.06
C ASP A 15 -12.59 3.07 10.30
N HIS A 16 -11.88 4.20 10.35
CA HIS A 16 -12.46 5.55 10.27
C HIS A 16 -11.39 6.57 9.95
N VAL A 17 -11.77 7.82 9.66
CA VAL A 17 -10.86 8.96 9.54
C VAL A 17 -10.90 9.79 10.82
N GLU A 18 -9.74 10.03 11.47
CA GLU A 18 -9.62 10.91 12.63
C GLU A 18 -9.62 12.39 12.18
N ASP A 19 -10.55 13.17 12.71
CA ASP A 19 -10.57 14.63 12.56
C ASP A 19 -9.57 15.25 13.57
N ARG A 20 -8.58 16.02 13.11
CA ARG A 20 -7.65 16.72 14.02
C ARG A 20 -8.25 18.03 14.53
N GLU A 21 -9.05 18.67 13.70
CA GLU A 21 -9.72 19.93 13.94
C GLU A 21 -11.23 19.76 13.69
N PRO A 22 -12.09 20.51 14.40
CA PRO A 22 -13.51 20.55 14.07
C PRO A 22 -13.68 21.06 12.62
N ALA A 23 -14.35 20.24 11.80
CA ALA A 23 -14.54 20.46 10.36
C ALA A 23 -13.26 20.45 9.50
N ASP A 24 -12.32 19.55 9.81
CA ASP A 24 -11.11 19.32 9.02
C ASP A 24 -11.43 19.06 7.51
N PRO A 25 -11.00 19.94 6.59
CA PRO A 25 -11.31 19.78 5.16
C PRO A 25 -10.63 18.56 4.56
N ILE A 26 -9.48 18.14 5.10
CA ILE A 26 -8.77 16.93 4.67
C ILE A 26 -9.59 15.68 5.00
N SER A 27 -10.17 15.62 6.20
CA SER A 27 -10.95 14.45 6.61
C SER A 27 -12.26 14.33 5.83
N GLN A 28 -12.89 15.45 5.48
CA GLN A 28 -14.03 15.46 4.56
C GLN A 28 -13.61 14.96 3.19
N ARG A 29 -12.54 15.52 2.63
CA ARG A 29 -12.05 15.13 1.31
C ARG A 29 -11.66 13.65 1.25
N LEU A 30 -11.02 13.11 2.29
CA LEU A 30 -10.73 11.68 2.38
C LEU A 30 -12.01 10.83 2.29
N ARG A 31 -13.07 11.21 3.01
CA ARG A 31 -14.37 10.53 2.92
C ARG A 31 -14.97 10.63 1.51
N GLU A 32 -14.91 11.79 0.88
CA GLU A 32 -15.39 12.00 -0.50
C GLU A 32 -14.59 11.19 -1.54
N LEU A 33 -13.29 10.98 -1.32
CA LEU A 33 -12.44 10.16 -2.17
C LEU A 33 -12.70 8.65 -2.00
N GLY A 34 -13.51 8.24 -1.01
CA GLY A 34 -13.85 6.85 -0.73
C GLY A 34 -13.09 6.22 0.44
N PHE A 35 -12.35 6.99 1.25
CA PHE A 35 -11.78 6.49 2.51
C PHE A 35 -12.86 6.46 3.60
N VAL A 36 -13.86 5.59 3.41
CA VAL A 36 -14.96 5.40 4.36
C VAL A 36 -14.82 4.08 5.11
N THR A 37 -15.45 3.98 6.28
CA THR A 37 -15.43 2.77 7.11
C THR A 37 -15.89 1.55 6.33
N GLY A 38 -15.06 0.50 6.30
CA GLY A 38 -15.35 -0.74 5.60
C GLY A 38 -14.71 -0.85 4.22
N GLU A 39 -14.17 0.23 3.66
CA GLU A 39 -13.54 0.18 2.32
C GLU A 39 -12.15 -0.46 2.36
N GLU A 40 -11.87 -1.27 1.33
CA GLU A 40 -10.56 -1.92 1.18
C GLU A 40 -9.56 -0.97 0.51
N VAL A 41 -8.42 -0.79 1.16
CA VAL A 41 -7.33 0.07 0.73
C VAL A 41 -6.03 -0.72 0.65
N ARG A 42 -5.30 -0.53 -0.46
CA ARG A 42 -4.00 -1.17 -0.68
C ARG A 42 -2.90 -0.13 -0.87
N VAL A 43 -1.78 -0.29 -0.19
CA VAL A 43 -0.58 0.52 -0.44
C VAL A 43 0.11 0.03 -1.70
N VAL A 44 0.13 0.84 -2.75
CA VAL A 44 0.76 0.49 -4.04
C VAL A 44 2.24 0.83 -4.01
N ALA A 45 2.56 2.06 -3.60
CA ALA A 45 3.93 2.57 -3.60
C ALA A 45 4.12 3.62 -2.50
N VAL A 46 5.37 3.82 -2.13
CA VAL A 46 5.82 4.82 -1.17
C VAL A 46 6.86 5.67 -1.89
N GLY A 47 6.74 6.99 -1.85
CA GLY A 47 7.62 7.92 -2.58
C GLY A 47 9.11 7.72 -2.27
N PRO A 48 10.01 7.97 -3.25
CA PRO A 48 11.44 7.65 -3.15
C PRO A 48 12.23 8.56 -2.19
N PHE A 49 11.73 9.76 -1.85
CA PHE A 49 12.37 10.69 -0.92
C PHE A 49 11.58 10.78 0.39
N GLY A 50 12.04 10.10 1.44
CA GLY A 50 11.44 10.18 2.78
C GLY A 50 10.11 9.44 2.95
N GLY A 51 9.68 8.67 1.94
CA GLY A 51 8.47 7.87 1.99
C GLY A 51 7.16 8.65 1.84
N ASP A 52 7.24 9.79 1.17
CA ASP A 52 6.12 10.68 0.86
C ASP A 52 6.22 11.13 -0.61
N PRO A 53 5.11 11.14 -1.38
CA PRO A 53 3.74 10.75 -1.02
C PRO A 53 3.53 9.23 -0.94
N LEU A 54 2.54 8.81 -0.16
CA LEU A 54 2.06 7.44 -0.05
C LEU A 54 0.99 7.19 -1.13
N VAL A 55 1.28 6.30 -2.07
CA VAL A 55 0.34 5.93 -3.13
C VAL A 55 -0.47 4.73 -2.67
N VAL A 56 -1.78 4.94 -2.55
CA VAL A 56 -2.75 3.92 -2.17
C VAL A 56 -3.78 3.72 -3.26
N GLN A 57 -4.37 2.54 -3.30
CA GLN A 57 -5.47 2.19 -4.20
C GLN A 57 -6.70 1.91 -3.35
N VAL A 58 -7.80 2.57 -3.66
CA VAL A 58 -9.11 2.40 -3.04
C VAL A 58 -10.07 1.97 -4.15
N GLY A 59 -10.62 0.76 -4.04
CA GLY A 59 -11.34 0.11 -5.13
C GLY A 59 -10.50 0.03 -6.41
N PHE A 60 -10.88 0.81 -7.43
CA PHE A 60 -10.19 0.88 -8.73
C PHE A 60 -9.34 2.13 -8.93
N THR A 61 -9.39 3.08 -8.00
CA THR A 61 -8.75 4.39 -8.15
C THR A 61 -7.49 4.48 -7.29
N ARG A 62 -6.45 5.14 -7.82
CA ARG A 62 -5.19 5.35 -7.12
C ARG A 62 -5.08 6.79 -6.65
N PHE A 63 -4.74 6.97 -5.38
CA PHE A 63 -4.59 8.25 -4.73
C PHE A 63 -3.19 8.40 -4.14
N ALA A 64 -2.57 9.55 -4.37
CA ALA A 64 -1.32 9.94 -3.72
C ALA A 64 -1.66 10.80 -2.51
N LEU A 65 -1.52 10.23 -1.32
CA LEU A 65 -1.75 10.92 -0.06
C LEU A 65 -0.42 11.32 0.55
N ARG A 66 -0.35 12.52 1.15
CA ARG A 66 0.77 12.86 2.00
C ARG A 66 0.76 12.00 3.25
N ARG A 67 1.95 11.75 3.81
CA ARG A 67 2.13 11.01 5.07
C ARG A 67 1.27 11.59 6.20
N GLN A 68 1.09 12.91 6.23
CA GLN A 68 0.25 13.59 7.22
C GLN A 68 -1.25 13.27 7.08
N GLU A 69 -1.74 13.02 5.87
CA GLU A 69 -3.13 12.65 5.60
C GLU A 69 -3.33 11.17 5.97
N ALA A 70 -2.43 10.29 5.51
CA ALA A 70 -2.43 8.87 5.84
C ALA A 70 -2.24 8.58 7.34
N ALA A 71 -1.64 9.51 8.10
CA ALA A 71 -1.53 9.41 9.55
C ALA A 71 -2.86 9.62 10.30
N ARG A 72 -3.88 10.19 9.64
CA ARG A 72 -5.23 10.40 10.20
C ARG A 72 -6.20 9.27 9.89
N VAL A 73 -5.90 8.48 8.85
CA VAL A 73 -6.74 7.35 8.44
C VAL A 73 -6.41 6.14 9.31
N ARG A 74 -7.36 5.72 10.15
CA ARG A 74 -7.28 4.45 10.87
C ARG A 74 -7.67 3.31 9.95
N VAL A 75 -6.86 2.28 9.96
CA VAL A 75 -7.06 1.07 9.18
C VAL A 75 -6.86 -0.15 10.04
N ARG A 76 -7.56 -1.22 9.70
CA ARG A 76 -7.35 -2.58 10.18
C ARG A 76 -6.59 -3.33 9.11
N ALA A 77 -5.33 -3.67 9.38
CA ALA A 77 -4.55 -4.49 8.49
C ALA A 77 -5.33 -5.78 8.23
N GLN A 78 -5.67 -6.04 6.97
CA GLN A 78 -6.12 -7.35 6.60
C GLN A 78 -4.84 -8.15 6.47
N SER A 79 -4.64 -9.07 7.40
CA SER A 79 -3.74 -10.18 7.16
C SER A 79 -4.24 -10.85 5.89
N ALA A 80 -3.63 -10.50 4.77
CA ALA A 80 -3.65 -11.35 3.61
C ALA A 80 -3.08 -12.67 4.13
N THR A 81 -3.97 -13.61 4.45
CA THR A 81 -3.67 -15.02 4.20
C THR A 81 -3.18 -15.02 2.77
N GLN A 82 -1.87 -15.09 2.66
CA GLN A 82 -1.16 -14.96 1.41
C GLN A 82 -1.08 -16.38 0.86
N PRO A 83 -1.86 -16.80 -0.15
CA PRO A 83 -1.38 -17.85 -1.03
C PRO A 83 -0.35 -17.20 -1.95
N ALA A 84 0.83 -16.89 -1.41
CA ALA A 84 2.02 -16.57 -2.22
C ALA A 84 3.16 -17.54 -1.88
N ALA A 85 2.78 -18.79 -1.66
CA ALA A 85 3.64 -19.93 -1.90
C ALA A 85 3.13 -20.70 -3.13
N VAL A 86 2.88 -20.02 -4.27
CA VAL A 86 2.75 -20.68 -5.59
C VAL A 86 2.67 -19.62 -6.70
N ILE A 87 3.82 -19.19 -7.21
CA ILE A 87 4.11 -18.88 -8.63
C ILE A 87 5.60 -18.55 -8.70
N ALA A 88 6.45 -19.58 -8.84
CA ALA A 88 7.01 -19.98 -10.13
C ALA A 88 8.09 -19.01 -10.65
N ALA A 89 9.35 -19.35 -10.39
CA ALA A 89 10.36 -19.28 -11.43
C ALA A 89 10.45 -20.68 -12.04
N PRO A 90 9.93 -20.93 -13.27
CA PRO A 90 10.31 -22.11 -14.02
C PRO A 90 11.65 -21.85 -14.71
N GLU A 91 12.59 -22.75 -14.45
CA GLU A 91 13.51 -23.38 -15.41
C GLU A 91 14.47 -22.54 -16.28
N THR A 92 15.66 -23.14 -16.45
CA THR A 92 16.58 -23.09 -17.60
C THR A 92 17.54 -21.91 -17.77
N ALA A 93 18.79 -22.16 -17.35
CA ALA A 93 19.94 -21.82 -18.19
C ALA A 93 21.01 -22.93 -18.09
N PRO A 94 21.10 -23.79 -19.11
CA PRO A 94 22.37 -24.09 -19.75
C PRO A 94 22.28 -23.61 -21.21
N PRO A 95 23.36 -23.07 -21.78
CA PRO A 95 24.44 -23.95 -22.21
C PRO A 95 25.87 -23.45 -21.93
N ALA A 96 26.76 -24.43 -22.06
CA ALA A 96 28.20 -24.40 -22.03
C ALA A 96 28.91 -23.20 -22.69
N LYS A 97 30.08 -22.85 -22.13
CA LYS A 97 31.30 -22.69 -22.93
C LYS A 97 32.54 -23.15 -22.16
N VAL A 98 33.15 -24.18 -22.74
CA VAL A 98 34.49 -24.74 -22.51
C VAL A 98 35.58 -23.66 -22.63
N ARG A 99 36.59 -23.74 -21.74
CA ARG A 99 38.02 -23.41 -21.95
C ARG A 99 38.76 -23.76 -20.64
N GLU A 100 39.43 -24.89 -20.50
CA GLU A 100 40.70 -25.33 -21.09
C GLU A 100 41.94 -24.52 -20.64
N ALA A 101 42.97 -25.28 -20.23
CA ALA A 101 44.38 -24.94 -20.03
C ALA A 101 44.73 -24.16 -18.75
N ALA A 102 45.78 -24.48 -17.99
CA ALA A 102 46.75 -25.58 -17.98
C ALA A 102 47.52 -25.45 -16.64
#